data_AF-A0A8J7CMM1-F1
#
_entry.id   AF-A0A8J7CMM1-F1
#
_cell.length_a   1.000
_cell.length_b   1.000
_cell.length_c   1.000
_cell.angle_alpha   90.00
_cell.angle_beta   90.00
_cell.angle_gamma   90.00
#
_symmetry.space_group_name_H-M   'P 1'
#
loop_
_entity.id
_entity.type
_entity.pdbx_description
1 polymer ?
#
loop_
_entity_poly.entity_id
_entity_poly.type
_entity_poly.pdbx_seq_one_letter_code
_entity_poly.pdbx_strand_id
1 'polypeptide(L)'
;VARLDALPAARHAMDATGAPGVIRALAEGLRPGGALGLVGIGHGGLDLDPVLLVEKEMALIGCHAFGTELERIGAVIAGLGAALDPLIGEEIPLSEVPAAYARHLSGEAAGVKTLIRCSS
;
A
#
# COMPACT_ATOMS: atom_id res chain seq x y z
N VAL A 1 5.69 -15.46 4.02
CA VAL A 1 5.83 -14.52 2.89
C VAL A 1 5.36 -15.23 1.63
N ALA A 2 4.30 -14.76 0.97
CA ALA A 2 3.89 -15.32 -0.31
C ALA A 2 5.05 -15.18 -1.30
N ARG A 3 5.44 -16.27 -1.97
CA ARG A 3 6.51 -16.20 -2.97
C ARG A 3 5.99 -15.45 -4.19
N LEU A 4 6.58 -14.31 -4.52
CA LEU A 4 6.19 -13.51 -5.69
C LEU A 4 6.27 -14.32 -6.99
N ASP A 5 7.13 -15.34 -7.04
CA ASP A 5 7.36 -16.24 -8.18
C ASP A 5 6.12 -17.03 -8.64
N ALA A 6 5.08 -17.11 -7.80
CA ALA A 6 3.85 -17.85 -8.11
C ALA A 6 2.75 -16.99 -8.76
N LEU A 7 2.94 -15.66 -8.86
CA LEU A 7 1.97 -14.77 -9.46
C LEU A 7 2.15 -14.74 -10.99
N PRO A 8 1.05 -14.76 -11.78
CA PRO A 8 1.16 -14.55 -13.22
C PRO A 8 1.84 -13.21 -13.49
N ALA A 9 2.79 -13.19 -14.43
CA ALA A 9 3.57 -11.98 -14.73
C ALA A 9 2.62 -10.79 -14.96
N ALA A 10 2.64 -9.82 -14.06
CA ALA A 10 1.77 -8.65 -14.11
C ALA A 10 2.40 -7.58 -15.00
N ARG A 11 1.57 -6.70 -15.59
CA ARG A 11 2.06 -5.51 -16.28
C ARG A 11 2.20 -4.31 -15.35
N HIS A 12 1.41 -4.27 -14.28
CA HIS A 12 1.44 -3.20 -13.30
C HIS A 12 1.49 -3.76 -11.89
N ALA A 13 2.22 -3.09 -11.01
CA ALA A 13 2.27 -3.40 -9.59
C ALA A 13 2.31 -2.12 -8.75
N MET A 14 1.97 -2.25 -7.47
CA MET A 14 2.14 -1.20 -6.47
C MET A 14 2.94 -1.77 -5.31
N ASP A 15 4.03 -1.10 -4.94
CA ASP A 15 4.71 -1.37 -3.69
C ASP A 15 4.10 -0.51 -2.58
N ALA A 16 3.56 -1.18 -1.57
CA ALA A 16 3.07 -0.57 -0.33
C ALA A 16 3.99 -0.84 0.87
N THR A 17 5.15 -1.49 0.65
CA THR A 17 6.07 -1.89 1.72
C THR A 17 7.17 -0.86 1.96
N GLY A 18 7.62 -0.15 0.91
CA GLY A 18 8.79 0.72 0.96
C GLY A 18 10.13 -0.04 1.06
N ALA A 19 10.12 -1.37 1.00
CA ALA A 19 11.33 -2.18 1.18
C ALA A 19 12.11 -2.33 -0.15
N PRO A 20 13.40 -1.93 -0.23
CA PRO A 20 14.16 -1.97 -1.49
C PRO A 20 14.18 -3.35 -2.16
N GLY A 21 14.26 -4.43 -1.38
CA GLY A 21 14.23 -5.80 -1.91
C GLY A 21 12.89 -6.17 -2.55
N VAL A 22 11.78 -5.69 -2.01
CA VAL A 22 10.44 -5.92 -2.58
C VAL A 22 10.26 -5.12 -3.86
N ILE A 23 10.69 -3.85 -3.86
CA ILE A 23 10.65 -2.97 -5.03
C ILE A 23 11.44 -3.59 -6.19
N ARG A 24 12.66 -4.09 -5.92
CA ARG A 24 13.49 -4.78 -6.91
C ARG A 24 12.80 -6.02 -7.47
N ALA A 25 12.32 -6.90 -6.60
CA ALA A 25 11.65 -8.14 -7.00
C ALA A 25 10.40 -7.86 -7.87
N LEU A 26 9.64 -6.81 -7.54
CA LEU A 26 8.52 -6.37 -8.36
C LEU A 26 8.99 -5.88 -9.74
N ALA A 27 9.99 -5.00 -9.82
CA ALA A 27 10.51 -4.49 -11.09
C ALA A 27 11.04 -5.62 -12.00
N GLU A 28 11.75 -6.59 -11.43
CA GLU A 28 12.26 -7.77 -12.13
C GLU A 28 11.14 -8.74 -12.56
N GLY A 29 10.05 -8.84 -11.81
CA GLY A 29 8.91 -9.71 -12.11
C GLY A 29 7.88 -9.15 -13.10
N LEU A 30 7.85 -7.82 -13.30
CA LEU A 30 6.90 -7.20 -14.23
C LEU A 30 7.20 -7.52 -15.70
N ARG A 31 6.15 -7.61 -16.52
CA ARG A 31 6.27 -7.70 -17.99
C ARG A 31 6.82 -6.39 -18.58
N PRO A 32 7.48 -6.45 -19.74
CA PRO A 32 7.81 -5.25 -20.52
C PRO A 32 6.58 -4.38 -20.84
N GLY A 33 6.80 -3.08 -21.02
CA GLY A 33 5.81 -2.03 -21.26
C GLY A 33 4.95 -1.71 -20.04
N GLY A 34 5.42 -2.04 -18.83
CA GLY A 34 4.68 -1.96 -17.58
C GLY A 34 4.99 -0.75 -16.70
N ALA A 35 4.38 -0.70 -15.51
CA ALA A 35 4.68 0.34 -14.51
C ALA A 35 4.63 -0.18 -13.07
N LEU A 36 5.54 0.31 -12.24
CA LEU A 36 5.54 0.08 -10.79
C LEU A 36 5.26 1.40 -10.05
N GLY A 37 4.15 1.45 -9.33
CA GLY A 37 3.81 2.54 -8.42
C GLY A 37 4.47 2.36 -7.06
N LEU A 38 5.13 3.39 -6.55
CA LEU A 38 5.79 3.43 -5.25
C LEU A 38 4.90 4.21 -4.27
N VAL A 39 4.20 3.49 -3.38
CA VAL A 39 3.27 4.05 -2.39
C VAL A 39 3.84 3.96 -0.98
N GLY A 40 4.53 2.87 -0.67
CA GLY A 40 5.13 2.63 0.64
C GLY A 40 6.21 3.66 0.98
N ILE A 41 6.23 4.11 2.23
CA ILE A 41 7.28 4.99 2.75
C ILE A 41 8.39 4.11 3.33
N GLY A 42 9.49 4.02 2.60
CA GLY A 42 10.67 3.25 2.98
C GLY A 42 11.79 4.08 3.59
N HIS A 43 12.89 3.41 3.92
CA HIS A 43 14.15 4.04 4.29
C HIS A 43 15.31 3.47 3.47
N GLY A 44 16.35 4.27 3.23
CA GLY A 44 17.56 3.85 2.51
C GLY A 44 17.51 4.10 1.00
N GLY A 45 18.51 3.59 0.29
CA GLY A 45 18.64 3.72 -1.16
C GLY A 45 18.03 2.54 -1.90
N LEU A 46 17.50 2.82 -3.10
CA LEU A 46 17.12 1.79 -4.07
C LEU A 46 18.27 1.62 -5.06
N ASP A 47 18.94 0.48 -5.00
CA ASP A 47 19.85 0.06 -6.06
C ASP A 47 19.02 -0.67 -7.12
N LEU A 48 18.93 -0.09 -8.32
CA LEU A 48 18.18 -0.65 -9.43
C LEU A 48 18.96 -0.37 -10.71
N ASP A 49 19.19 -1.43 -11.51
CA ASP A 49 19.86 -1.30 -12.78
C ASP A 49 18.99 -0.51 -13.77
N PRO A 50 19.42 0.67 -14.26
CA PRO A 50 18.65 1.43 -15.24
C PRO A 50 18.45 0.67 -16.56
N VAL A 51 19.30 -0.31 -16.90
CA VAL A 51 19.13 -1.15 -18.09
C VAL A 51 17.82 -1.94 -18.00
N LEU A 52 17.42 -2.38 -16.80
CA LEU A 52 16.14 -3.05 -16.59
C LEU A 52 14.96 -2.18 -17.04
N LEU A 53 15.00 -0.87 -16.74
CA LEU A 53 13.94 0.06 -17.12
C LEU A 53 13.87 0.24 -18.64
N VAL A 54 15.04 0.28 -19.29
CA VAL A 54 15.18 0.44 -20.74
C VAL A 54 14.71 -0.81 -21.48
N GLU A 55 15.25 -1.99 -21.15
CA GLU A 55 14.93 -3.25 -21.84
C GLU A 55 13.46 -3.63 -21.69
N LYS A 56 12.87 -3.29 -20.53
CA LYS A 56 11.45 -3.52 -20.30
C LYS A 56 10.58 -2.36 -20.74
N GLU A 57 11.10 -1.24 -21.23
CA GLU A 57 10.32 -0.03 -21.51
C GLU A 57 9.31 0.29 -20.38
N MET A 58 9.77 0.24 -19.12
CA MET A 58 8.90 0.33 -17.95
C MET A 58 9.02 1.65 -17.19
N ALA A 59 7.95 2.04 -16.50
CA ALA A 59 7.90 3.23 -15.67
C ALA A 59 8.02 2.92 -14.18
N LEU A 60 8.73 3.80 -13.45
CA LEU A 60 8.68 3.90 -12.00
C LEU A 60 7.95 5.20 -11.63
N ILE A 61 6.92 5.10 -10.81
CA ILE A 61 6.02 6.23 -10.51
C ILE A 61 5.95 6.41 -9.00
N GLY A 62 6.35 7.59 -8.51
CA GLY A 62 6.09 7.97 -7.13
C GLY A 62 4.61 8.29 -6.92
N CYS A 63 3.99 7.69 -5.92
CA CYS A 63 2.58 7.89 -5.58
C CYS A 63 2.50 8.51 -4.17
N HIS A 64 2.21 9.80 -4.10
CA HIS A 64 2.09 10.51 -2.83
C HIS A 64 0.64 10.92 -2.56
N ALA A 65 0.04 10.31 -1.54
CA ALA A 65 -1.32 10.56 -1.08
C ALA A 65 -2.37 10.42 -2.20
N PHE A 66 -2.92 11.54 -2.68
CA PHE A 66 -3.96 11.61 -3.69
C PHE A 66 -3.86 12.94 -4.46
N GLY A 67 -4.32 12.93 -5.70
CA GLY A 67 -4.62 14.11 -6.52
C GLY A 67 -6.12 14.41 -6.54
N THR A 68 -6.65 14.73 -7.72
CA THR A 68 -8.07 15.08 -7.94
C THR A 68 -9.03 13.89 -7.80
N GLU A 69 -8.52 12.66 -7.67
CA GLU A 69 -9.32 11.46 -7.42
C GLU A 69 -10.03 11.46 -6.06
N LEU A 70 -9.55 12.22 -5.07
CA LEU A 70 -10.24 12.32 -3.79
C LEU A 70 -11.64 12.93 -3.96
N GLU A 71 -11.81 13.89 -4.86
CA GLU A 71 -13.12 14.48 -5.15
C GLU A 71 -14.09 13.45 -5.75
N ARG A 72 -13.55 12.48 -6.49
CA ARG A 72 -14.33 11.41 -7.12
C ARG A 72 -14.69 10.28 -6.14
N ILE A 73 -13.94 10.12 -5.04
CA ILE A 73 -14.17 8.99 -4.12
C ILE A 73 -15.55 9.07 -3.45
N GLY A 74 -16.04 10.28 -3.15
CA GLY A 74 -17.34 10.48 -2.50
C GLY A 74 -18.50 9.85 -3.27
N ALA A 75 -18.41 9.82 -4.60
CA ALA A 75 -19.43 9.22 -5.46
C ALA A 75 -19.42 7.68 -5.46
N VAL A 76 -18.30 7.05 -5.06
CA VAL A 76 -18.13 5.59 -5.15
C VAL A 76 -18.01 4.91 -3.79
N ILE A 77 -17.61 5.64 -2.74
CA ILE A 77 -17.30 5.06 -1.43
C ILE A 77 -18.49 4.35 -0.79
N ALA A 78 -19.71 4.88 -1.00
CA ALA A 78 -20.93 4.25 -0.51
C ALA A 78 -21.16 2.84 -1.11
N GLY A 79 -20.75 2.63 -2.37
CA GLY A 79 -20.81 1.33 -3.04
C GLY A 79 -19.74 0.34 -2.59
N LEU A 80 -18.72 0.80 -1.85
CA LEU A 80 -17.60 -0.03 -1.39
C LEU A 80 -17.73 -0.47 0.06
N GLY A 81 -18.75 -0.01 0.80
CA GLY A 81 -18.91 -0.27 2.24
C GLY A 81 -18.69 -1.73 2.64
N ALA A 82 -19.42 -2.66 2.02
CA ALA A 82 -19.31 -4.10 2.32
C ALA A 82 -17.90 -4.68 2.08
N ALA A 83 -17.09 -4.10 1.19
CA ALA A 83 -15.71 -4.51 0.95
C ALA A 83 -14.71 -3.83 1.91
N LEU A 84 -15.07 -2.67 2.47
CA LEU A 84 -14.23 -1.88 3.38
C LEU A 84 -14.48 -2.20 4.85
N ASP A 85 -15.70 -2.58 5.23
CA ASP A 85 -16.06 -2.91 6.62
C ASP A 85 -15.13 -3.98 7.23
N PRO A 86 -14.73 -5.06 6.52
CA PRO A 86 -13.79 -6.04 7.06
C PRO A 86 -12.38 -5.51 7.33
N LEU A 87 -12.01 -4.35 6.79
CA LEU A 87 -10.72 -3.71 7.06
C LEU A 87 -10.71 -3.02 8.43
N ILE A 88 -11.89 -2.68 8.97
CA ILE A 88 -12.04 -2.08 10.29
C ILE A 88 -11.86 -3.17 11.34
N GLY A 89 -10.77 -3.08 12.10
CA GLY A 89 -10.46 -4.04 13.16
C GLY A 89 -11.16 -3.72 14.47
N GLU A 90 -11.26 -2.44 14.82
CA GLU A 90 -11.95 -1.99 16.03
C GLU A 90 -12.39 -0.52 15.91
N GLU A 91 -13.38 -0.15 16.70
CA GLU A 91 -13.76 1.24 16.91
C GLU A 91 -13.62 1.63 18.38
N ILE A 92 -12.79 2.63 18.66
CA ILE A 92 -12.44 3.05 20.02
C ILE A 92 -12.92 4.48 20.32
N PRO A 93 -13.18 4.83 21.60
CA PRO A 93 -13.38 6.23 21.97
C PRO A 93 -12.04 7.00 21.92
N LEU A 94 -12.12 8.33 21.83
CA LEU A 94 -10.93 9.20 21.80
C LEU A 94 -9.97 8.99 22.99
N SER A 95 -10.49 8.65 24.17
CA SER A 95 -9.69 8.39 25.39
C SER A 95 -8.75 7.18 25.28
N GLU A 96 -9.04 6.24 24.39
CA GLU A 96 -8.30 4.98 24.23
C GLU A 96 -7.19 5.05 23.18
N VAL A 97 -7.07 6.18 22.47
CA VAL A 97 -6.07 6.34 21.40
C VAL A 97 -4.63 6.04 21.87
N PRO A 98 -4.16 6.53 23.04
CA PRO A 98 -2.82 6.20 23.50
C PRO A 98 -2.60 4.69 23.72
N ALA A 99 -3.58 4.00 24.30
CA ALA A 99 -3.51 2.56 24.53
C ALA A 99 -3.54 1.78 23.20
N ALA A 100 -4.32 2.23 22.22
CA ALA A 100 -4.34 1.63 20.88
C ALA A 100 -2.97 1.75 20.18
N TYR A 101 -2.32 2.92 20.22
CA TYR A 101 -0.97 3.06 19.67
C TYR A 101 0.04 2.09 20.33
N ALA A 102 -0.03 1.91 21.64
CA ALA A 102 0.84 0.96 22.34
C ALA A 102 0.64 -0.48 21.86
N ARG A 103 -0.61 -0.92 21.66
CA ARG A 103 -0.92 -2.25 21.09
C ARG A 103 -0.42 -2.38 19.65
N HIS A 104 -0.57 -1.34 18.83
CA HIS A 104 -0.13 -1.39 17.43
C HIS A 104 1.38 -1.51 17.33
N LEU A 105 2.12 -0.80 18.18
CA LEU A 105 3.57 -0.90 18.26
C LEU A 105 4.05 -2.25 18.81
N SER A 106 3.27 -2.94 19.66
CA SER A 106 3.58 -4.30 20.11
C SER A 106 3.20 -5.40 19.10
N GLY A 107 2.55 -5.03 17.99
CA GLY A 107 2.08 -5.99 16.98
C GLY A 107 0.77 -6.69 17.34
N GLU A 108 0.05 -6.21 18.35
CA GLU A 108 -1.22 -6.75 18.85
C GLU A 108 -2.45 -6.10 18.20
N ALA A 109 -2.28 -5.34 17.13
CA ALA A 109 -3.39 -4.72 16.42
C ALA A 109 -4.30 -5.79 15.79
N ALA A 110 -5.61 -5.72 16.07
CA ALA A 110 -6.61 -6.47 15.33
C ALA A 110 -6.96 -5.70 14.03
N GLY A 111 -6.98 -6.39 12.89
CA GLY A 111 -7.42 -5.84 11.61
C GLY A 111 -6.44 -4.83 10.97
N VAL A 112 -6.92 -4.14 9.93
CA VAL A 112 -6.10 -3.21 9.11
C VAL A 112 -6.23 -1.77 9.58
N LYS A 113 -7.41 -1.38 10.10
CA LYS A 113 -7.73 -0.01 10.48
C LYS A 113 -8.50 0.07 11.80
N THR A 114 -8.06 0.97 12.68
CA THR A 114 -8.82 1.38 13.88
C THR A 114 -9.55 2.70 13.59
N LEU A 115 -10.85 2.76 13.89
CA LEU A 115 -11.62 4.01 13.85
C LEU A 115 -11.73 4.64 15.23
N ILE A 116 -11.75 5.98 15.28
CA ILE A 116 -11.87 6.75 16.51
C ILE A 116 -13.22 7.45 16.50
N ARG A 117 -14.05 7.18 17.51
CA ARG A 117 -15.29 7.91 17.75
C ARG A 117 -14.96 9.21 18.48
N CYS A 118 -15.14 10.34 17.79
CA CYS A 118 -14.84 11.67 18.32
C CYS A 118 -15.98 12.27 19.17
N SER A 119 -17.16 11.64 19.17
CA SER A 119 -18.29 11.99 20.03
C SER A 119 -18.63 10.83 20.96
N SER A 120 -18.93 11.17 22.21
CA SER A 120 -19.52 10.29 23.24
C SER A 120 -20.88 9.77 22.81
#